data_AF-A0AAV6CP52-F1
#
_entry.id   AF-A0AAV6CP52-F1
#
_cell.length_a   1.000
_cell.length_b   1.000
_cell.length_c   1.000
_cell.angle_alpha   90.00
_cell.angle_beta   90.00
_cell.angle_gamma   90.00
#
_symmetry.space_group_name_H-M   'P 1'
#
loop_
_entity.id
_entity.type
_entity.pdbx_description
1 polymer ?
#
loop_
_entity_poly.entity_id
_entity_poly.type
_entity_poly.pdbx_seq_one_letter_code
_entity_poly.pdbx_strand_id
1 'polypeptide(L)' 'MSEQGAKMGRQSFVHIRLATRGGAVTDIRVGGGVVPVLEGELRV' A
#
# COMPACT_ATOMS: atom_id res chain seq x y z
N MET A 1 6.34 4.26 7.65
CA MET A 1 5.03 4.53 7.03
C MET A 1 5.28 5.46 5.85
N SER A 2 4.79 5.12 4.66
CA SER A 2 4.89 5.99 3.48
C SER A 2 3.55 6.65 3.24
N GLU A 3 3.48 7.97 3.38
CA GLU A 3 2.30 8.77 3.07
C GLU A 3 2.39 9.30 1.64
N GLN A 4 1.29 9.17 0.88
CA GLN A 4 1.26 9.51 -0.54
C GLN A 4 -0.10 10.11 -0.95
N GLY A 5 -0.12 10.87 -2.04
CA GLY A 5 -1.36 11.35 -2.69
C GLY A 5 -2.07 12.52 -2.01
N ALA A 6 -1.57 13.02 -0.87
CA ALA A 6 -2.19 14.11 -0.11
C ALA A 6 -2.41 15.39 -0.94
N LYS A 7 -1.40 15.82 -1.70
CA LYS A 7 -1.52 17.01 -2.59
C LYS A 7 -2.51 16.84 -3.75
N MET A 8 -2.92 15.60 -4.04
CA MET A 8 -3.91 15.27 -5.07
C MET A 8 -5.30 15.01 -4.48
N GLY A 9 -5.52 15.29 -3.19
CA GLY A 9 -6.80 15.04 -2.50
C GLY A 9 -7.13 13.56 -2.30
N ARG A 10 -6.17 12.66 -2.55
CA ARG A 10 -6.36 11.20 -2.45
C ARG A 10 -5.27 10.61 -1.57
N GLN A 11 -5.29 10.98 -0.30
CA GLN A 11 -4.32 10.53 0.69
C GLN A 11 -4.36 9.01 0.85
N SER A 12 -3.19 8.41 0.94
CA SER A 12 -3.02 6.98 1.11
C SER A 12 -1.80 6.70 1.99
N PHE A 13 -1.86 5.60 2.72
CA PHE A 13 -0.79 5.16 3.62
C PHE A 13 -0.36 3.74 3.26
N VAL A 14 0.93 3.59 2.95
CA VAL A 14 1.55 2.31 2.64
C VAL A 14 2.49 1.92 3.78
N HIS A 15 2.31 0.70 4.28
CA HIS A 15 3.14 0.11 5.31
C HIS A 15 4.20 -0.77 4.67
N ILE A 16 5.46 -0.40 4.84
CA ILE A 16 6.61 -1.13 4.30
C ILE A 16 7.40 -1.68 5.47
N ARG A 17 7.70 -2.99 5.42
CA ARG A 17 8.64 -3.66 6.33
C ARG A 17 9.76 -4.28 5.51
N LEU A 18 11.00 -4.04 5.92
CA LEU A 18 12.19 -4.57 5.30
C LEU A 18 12.86 -5.56 6.25
N ALA A 19 13.27 -6.71 5.75
CA ALA A 19 14.24 -7.57 6.42
C ALA A 19 15.60 -7.40 5.74
N THR A 20 16.65 -7.29 6.54
CA THR A 20 18.02 -7.21 6.05
C THR A 20 18.88 -8.29 6.67
N ARG A 21 19.83 -8.82 5.90
CA ARG A 21 20.86 -9.77 6.35
C ARG A 21 22.18 -9.38 5.71
N GLY A 22 23.22 -9.19 6.54
CA GLY A 22 24.55 -8.79 6.05
C GLY A 22 24.55 -7.46 5.30
N GLY A 23 23.67 -6.52 5.66
CA GLY A 23 23.53 -5.22 4.98
C GLY A 23 22.74 -5.25 3.67
N ALA A 24 22.38 -6.43 3.15
CA ALA A 24 21.50 -6.58 1.99
C ALA A 24 20.04 -6.73 2.42
N VAL A 25 19.11 -6.15 1.64
CA VAL A 25 17.67 -6.40 1.80
C VAL A 25 17.38 -7.81 1.31
N THR A 26 16.74 -8.63 2.15
CA THR A 26 16.35 -10.01 1.80
C THR A 26 14.86 -10.12 1.54
N ASP A 27 14.06 -9.29 2.21
CA ASP A 27 12.60 -9.36 2.12
C ASP A 27 12.00 -7.96 2.20
N ILE A 28 10.95 -7.74 1.42
CA ILE A 28 10.13 -6.55 1.44
C ILE A 28 8.69 -6.98 1.58
N ARG A 29 8.01 -6.51 2.62
CA ARG A 29 6.56 -6.69 2.77
C ARG A 29 5.88 -5.35 2.67
N VAL A 30 4.93 -5.25 1.74
CA VAL A 30 4.13 -4.06 1.49
C VAL A 30 2.68 -4.38 1.82
N GLY A 31 2.05 -3.53 2.62
CA GLY A 31 0.64 -3.66 2.98
C GLY A 31 -0.03 -2.31 3.16
N GLY A 32 -1.35 -2.32 3.27
CA GLY A 32 -2.18 -1.13 3.45
C GLY A 32 -3.60 -1.53 3.79
N GLY A 33 -4.36 -0.58 4.34
CA GLY A 33 -5.80 -0.76 4.54
C GLY A 33 -6.55 -0.63 3.23
N VAL A 34 -7.66 -1.37 3.11
CA VAL A 34 -8.61 -1.24 2.00
C VAL A 34 -10.01 -1.04 2.57
N VAL A 35 -10.83 -0.30 1.83
CA VAL A 35 -12.25 -0.12 2.15
C VAL A 35 -13.05 -0.37 0.86
N PRO A 36 -14.06 -1.25 0.88
CA PRO A 36 -14.97 -1.38 -0.24
C PRO A 36 -15.77 -0.08 -0.37
N VAL A 37 -15.79 0.51 -1.56
CA VAL A 37 -16.52 1.77 -1.83
C VAL A 37 -17.82 1.51 -2.59
N LEU A 38 -17.80 0.55 -3.49
CA LEU A 38 -18.95 0.12 -4.29
C LEU A 38 -18.82 -1.36 -4.62
N GLU A 39 -19.94 -2.05 -4.65
CA GLU A 39 -20.08 -3.42 -5.12
C GLU A 39 -21.13 -3.46 -6.22
N GLY A 40 -20.91 -4.26 -7.27
CA GLY A 40 -21.84 -4.41 -8.38
C GLY A 40 -21.32 -5.36 -9.45
N GLU A 41 -22.20 -5.74 -10.36
CA GLU A 41 -21.89 -6.62 -11.49
C GLU A 41 -21.72 -5.81 -12.77
N LEU A 42 -20.63 -6.05 -13.50
CA LEU A 42 -20.42 -5.49 -14.84
C LEU A 42 -20.92 -6.49 -15.89
N ARG A 43 -21.85 -6.06 -16.75
CA ARG A 43 -22.32 -6.83 -17.92
C ARG A 43 -21.56 -6.37 -19.17
N VAL A 44 -21.06 -7.33 -19.94
CA VAL A 44 -20.36 -7.12 -21.22
C VAL A 44 -21.35 -7.30 -22.36
#